data_AF-A0A9W6UHA2-F1
#
_entry.id   AF-A0A9W6UHA2-F1
#
_cell.length_a   1.000
_cell.length_b   1.000
_cell.length_c   1.000
_cell.angle_alpha   90.00
_cell.angle_beta   90.00
_cell.angle_gamma   90.00
#
_symmetry.space_group_name_H-M   'P 1'
#
loop_
_entity.id
_entity.type
_entity.pdbx_description
1 polymer ?
#
loop_
_entity_poly.entity_id
_entity_poly.type
_entity_poly.pdbx_seq_one_letter_code
_entity_poly.pdbx_strand_id
1 'polypeptide(L)'
;MTTPLADTRYRLSEQTLRDFAKEFTELAAFNASARGDLRTAVRADRTDAVRAQRYLISWMHDELGGLPSPHVQASLYTTAGLIAHFHSAPTLLERYERHLEQEKEKEEKNEEEGGFPAWVPRLDLGLALGEVQRAQEARRSERPSSESAGLSPMEKRLQHLCRCDDERLRRYLFSALSYLNSAGAVLPAWWQLADDLRFRVYQRNKVALYWQQSFIFAPPWRR
;
A
#
# COMPACT_ATOMS: atom_id res chain seq x y z
N MET A 1 -1.18 -38.00 -2.61
CA MET A 1 -1.04 -36.55 -2.86
C MET A 1 -1.95 -35.83 -1.89
N THR A 2 -1.40 -35.41 -0.75
CA THR A 2 -2.12 -34.67 0.29
C THR A 2 -2.22 -33.20 -0.14
N THR A 3 -3.45 -32.72 -0.26
CA THR A 3 -3.79 -31.30 -0.35
C THR A 3 -3.06 -30.56 0.77
N PRO A 4 -2.35 -29.45 0.52
CA PRO A 4 -1.86 -28.65 1.63
C PRO A 4 -3.08 -28.06 2.32
N LEU A 5 -3.36 -28.53 3.53
CA LEU A 5 -4.28 -27.88 4.47
C LEU A 5 -3.96 -26.39 4.44
N ALA A 6 -4.92 -25.58 3.98
CA ALA A 6 -4.85 -24.14 4.07
C ALA A 6 -4.77 -23.80 5.56
N ASP A 7 -3.55 -23.57 6.04
CA ASP A 7 -3.26 -23.25 7.42
C ASP A 7 -3.90 -21.90 7.72
N THR A 8 -5.07 -21.95 8.37
CA THR A 8 -5.92 -20.80 8.73
C THR A 8 -5.21 -19.83 9.66
N ARG A 9 -4.06 -20.22 10.22
CA ARG A 9 -3.18 -19.39 11.06
C ARG A 9 -2.45 -18.26 10.31
N TYR A 10 -2.57 -18.19 8.99
CA TYR A 10 -1.94 -17.13 8.18
C TYR A 10 -2.88 -16.06 7.66
N ARG A 11 -4.20 -16.17 7.83
CA ARG A 11 -5.15 -15.20 7.26
C ARG A 11 -5.57 -14.16 8.28
N LEU A 12 -4.91 -13.01 8.24
CA LEU A 12 -5.55 -11.77 8.67
C LEU A 12 -6.68 -11.46 7.68
N SER A 13 -7.85 -11.13 8.20
CA SER A 13 -8.96 -10.68 7.35
C SER A 13 -8.63 -9.31 6.76
N GLU A 14 -9.27 -8.94 5.65
CA GLU A 14 -9.15 -7.57 5.11
C GLU A 14 -9.57 -6.53 6.16
N GLN A 15 -10.65 -6.79 6.90
CA GLN A 15 -11.14 -5.91 7.95
C GLN A 15 -10.06 -5.71 9.03
N THR A 16 -9.45 -6.78 9.52
CA THR A 16 -8.35 -6.72 10.50
C THR A 16 -7.18 -5.87 10.01
N LEU A 17 -6.83 -5.94 8.72
CA LEU A 17 -5.77 -5.13 8.14
C LEU A 17 -6.17 -3.66 7.95
N ARG A 18 -7.46 -3.39 7.71
CA ARG A 18 -8.02 -2.03 7.68
C ARG A 18 -8.03 -1.41 9.07
N ASP A 19 -8.42 -2.17 10.09
CA ASP A 19 -8.41 -1.71 11.49
C ASP A 19 -6.98 -1.41 11.94
N PHE A 20 -6.03 -2.31 11.63
CA PHE A 20 -4.59 -2.05 11.78
C PHE A 20 -4.15 -0.74 11.12
N ALA A 21 -4.48 -0.55 9.84
CA ALA A 21 -4.08 0.63 9.10
C ALA A 21 -4.66 1.92 9.71
N LYS A 22 -5.93 1.88 10.11
CA LYS A 22 -6.62 3.00 10.75
C LYS A 22 -5.96 3.36 12.07
N GLU A 23 -5.82 2.39 12.97
CA GLU A 23 -5.28 2.61 14.31
C GLU A 23 -3.85 3.15 14.26
N PHE A 24 -2.99 2.58 13.41
CA PHE A 24 -1.60 3.06 13.33
C PHE A 24 -1.49 4.42 12.61
N THR A 25 -2.44 4.77 11.74
CA THR A 25 -2.51 6.11 11.16
C THR A 25 -2.91 7.13 12.23
N GLU A 26 -3.93 6.84 13.03
CA GLU A 26 -4.37 7.68 14.16
C GLU A 26 -3.27 7.79 15.23
N LEU A 27 -2.65 6.68 15.62
CA LEU A 27 -1.55 6.65 16.57
C LEU A 27 -0.38 7.51 16.10
N ALA A 28 0.01 7.40 14.82
CA ALA A 28 1.07 8.22 14.25
C ALA A 28 0.70 9.70 14.12
N ALA A 29 -0.58 10.01 13.87
CA ALA A 29 -1.07 11.38 13.77
C ALA A 29 -1.06 12.09 15.13
N PHE A 30 -1.56 11.43 16.18
CA PHE A 30 -1.85 12.05 17.47
C PHE A 30 -0.81 11.79 18.57
N ASN A 31 0.09 10.80 18.41
CA ASN A 31 1.13 10.51 19.39
C ASN A 31 2.54 10.65 18.80
N ALA A 32 3.17 11.81 19.04
CA ALA A 32 4.50 12.12 18.51
C ALA A 32 5.60 11.14 19.00
N SER A 33 5.48 10.63 20.23
CA SER A 33 6.43 9.64 20.77
C SER A 33 6.27 8.31 20.04
N ALA A 34 5.04 7.81 19.91
CA ALA A 34 4.75 6.57 19.20
C ALA A 34 5.20 6.67 17.74
N ARG A 35 4.91 7.80 17.08
CA ARG A 35 5.40 8.09 15.72
C ARG A 35 6.92 8.03 15.64
N GLY A 36 7.63 8.66 16.58
CA GLY A 36 9.10 8.65 16.63
C GLY A 36 9.67 7.23 16.75
N ASP A 37 9.09 6.44 17.66
CA ASP A 37 9.48 5.04 17.85
C ASP A 37 9.17 4.21 16.60
N LEU A 38 7.95 4.28 16.05
CA LEU A 38 7.53 3.52 14.88
C LEU A 38 8.36 3.84 13.63
N ARG A 39 8.80 5.09 13.43
CA ARG A 39 9.68 5.45 12.30
C ARG A 39 10.98 4.64 12.26
N THR A 40 11.48 4.19 13.41
CA THR A 40 12.68 3.35 13.48
C THR A 40 12.47 1.98 12.81
N ALA A 41 11.23 1.47 12.81
CA ALA A 41 10.86 0.16 12.27
C ALA A 41 11.12 0.00 10.76
N VAL A 42 11.21 1.10 10.01
CA VAL A 42 11.50 1.06 8.57
C VAL A 42 12.98 0.77 8.28
N ARG A 43 13.86 1.17 9.19
CA ARG A 43 15.33 1.12 8.98
C ARG A 43 16.02 0.06 9.83
N ALA A 44 15.43 -0.27 10.96
CA ALA A 44 15.97 -1.22 11.93
C ALA A 44 15.47 -2.64 11.64
N ASP A 45 16.26 -3.65 11.99
CA ASP A 45 15.70 -4.99 12.13
C ASP A 45 14.72 -5.02 13.31
N ARG A 46 13.80 -5.98 13.32
CA ARG A 46 12.77 -6.11 14.36
C ARG A 46 13.41 -6.07 15.75
N THR A 47 14.55 -6.74 15.94
CA THR A 47 15.28 -6.79 17.22
C THR A 47 15.81 -5.44 17.69
N ASP A 48 16.04 -4.50 16.77
CA ASP A 48 16.75 -3.26 17.06
C ASP A 48 15.79 -2.11 17.38
N ALA A 49 14.50 -2.26 17.04
CA ALA A 49 13.47 -1.27 17.28
C ALA A 49 12.44 -1.73 18.33
N VAL A 50 12.96 -2.18 19.48
CA VAL A 50 12.19 -2.65 20.65
C VAL A 50 11.06 -1.69 21.05
N ARG A 51 11.29 -0.38 20.98
CA ARG A 51 10.26 0.62 21.32
C ARG A 51 9.07 0.64 20.36
N ALA A 52 9.30 0.36 19.08
CA ALA A 52 8.21 0.22 18.12
C ALA A 52 7.46 -1.12 18.32
N GLN A 53 8.15 -2.17 18.77
CA GLN A 53 7.52 -3.48 18.99
C GLN A 53 6.41 -3.41 20.03
N ARG A 54 6.55 -2.60 21.09
CA ARG A 54 5.54 -2.55 22.17
C ARG A 54 4.14 -2.23 21.66
N TYR A 55 4.02 -1.31 20.69
CA TYR A 55 2.75 -0.89 20.12
C TYR A 55 2.13 -2.01 19.29
N LEU A 56 2.94 -2.63 18.42
CA LEU A 56 2.47 -3.74 17.61
C LEU A 56 2.14 -4.99 18.44
N ILE A 57 2.93 -5.31 19.46
CA ILE A 57 2.69 -6.47 20.32
C ILE A 57 1.37 -6.29 21.09
N SER A 58 1.13 -5.11 21.66
CA SER A 58 -0.15 -4.82 22.32
C SER A 58 -1.30 -5.02 21.35
N TRP A 59 -1.24 -4.36 20.19
CA TRP A 59 -2.27 -4.46 19.16
C TRP A 59 -2.53 -5.90 18.71
N MET A 60 -1.47 -6.69 18.46
CA MET A 60 -1.61 -8.09 18.06
C MET A 60 -2.24 -8.96 19.16
N HIS A 61 -1.93 -8.69 20.43
CA HIS A 61 -2.57 -9.40 21.54
C HIS A 61 -4.05 -9.04 21.65
N ASP A 62 -4.38 -7.76 21.54
CA ASP A 62 -5.74 -7.25 21.71
C ASP A 62 -6.65 -7.67 20.55
N GLU A 63 -6.18 -7.51 19.29
CA GLU A 63 -6.99 -7.75 18.09
C GLU A 63 -6.90 -9.19 17.55
N LEU A 64 -5.76 -9.87 17.73
CA LEU A 64 -5.54 -11.22 17.17
C LEU A 64 -5.58 -12.33 18.24
N GLY A 65 -5.70 -11.97 19.52
CA GLY A 65 -5.63 -12.93 20.63
C GLY A 65 -4.24 -13.56 20.84
N GLY A 66 -3.20 -13.01 20.22
CA GLY A 66 -1.83 -13.52 20.31
C GLY A 66 -0.91 -13.09 19.18
N LEU A 67 0.34 -13.54 19.25
CA LEU A 67 1.36 -13.19 18.27
C LEU A 67 1.21 -14.04 17.00
N PRO A 68 1.01 -13.43 15.81
CA PRO A 68 0.95 -14.16 14.54
C PRO A 68 2.36 -14.65 14.12
N SER A 69 2.47 -15.33 12.98
CA SER A 69 3.77 -15.82 12.51
C SER A 69 4.81 -14.69 12.34
N PRO A 70 6.12 -14.95 12.48
CA PRO A 70 7.16 -13.92 12.40
C PRO A 70 7.14 -13.09 11.11
N HIS A 71 6.75 -13.69 9.98
CA HIS A 71 6.63 -12.99 8.71
C HIS A 71 5.45 -12.01 8.66
N VAL A 72 4.31 -12.38 9.27
CA VAL A 72 3.16 -11.48 9.44
C VAL A 72 3.57 -10.31 10.33
N GLN A 73 4.21 -10.59 11.45
CA GLN A 73 4.73 -9.55 12.35
C GLN A 73 5.68 -8.60 11.61
N ALA A 74 6.65 -9.11 10.85
CA ALA A 74 7.59 -8.29 10.08
C ALA A 74 6.89 -7.40 9.04
N SER A 75 5.82 -7.90 8.43
CA SER A 75 5.02 -7.16 7.45
C SER A 75 4.26 -6.01 8.11
N LEU A 76 3.53 -6.29 9.19
CA LEU A 76 2.84 -5.27 9.98
C LEU A 76 3.82 -4.23 10.52
N TYR A 77 4.97 -4.69 11.01
CA TYR A 77 6.02 -3.82 11.55
C TYR A 77 6.59 -2.85 10.52
N THR A 78 6.89 -3.37 9.32
CA THR A 78 7.34 -2.56 8.19
C THR A 78 6.26 -1.54 7.81
N THR A 79 5.00 -1.97 7.68
CA THR A 79 3.90 -1.08 7.32
C THR A 79 3.65 0.00 8.37
N ALA A 80 3.63 -0.34 9.66
CA ALA A 80 3.46 0.62 10.76
C ALA A 80 4.57 1.68 10.75
N GLY A 81 5.80 1.27 10.46
CA GLY A 81 6.90 2.20 10.28
C GLY A 81 6.66 3.15 9.10
N LEU A 82 6.21 2.64 7.96
CA LEU A 82 5.90 3.45 6.78
C LEU A 82 4.75 4.42 7.04
N ILE A 83 3.67 3.96 7.69
CA ILE A 83 2.57 4.83 8.17
C ILE A 83 3.14 5.96 9.02
N ALA A 84 4.00 5.66 10.00
CA ALA A 84 4.57 6.68 10.88
C ALA A 84 5.47 7.70 10.14
N HIS A 85 6.13 7.30 9.05
CA HIS A 85 6.88 8.23 8.19
C HIS A 85 5.95 9.09 7.34
N PHE A 86 4.86 8.53 6.83
CA PHE A 86 3.97 9.17 5.85
C PHE A 86 2.55 9.41 6.38
N HIS A 87 2.40 9.66 7.68
CA HIS A 87 1.09 9.67 8.37
C HIS A 87 0.13 10.76 7.89
N SER A 88 0.63 11.78 7.19
CA SER A 88 -0.17 12.88 6.64
C SER A 88 -0.34 12.78 5.13
N ALA A 89 0.23 11.76 4.49
CA ALA A 89 0.17 11.61 3.04
C ALA A 89 -1.17 10.97 2.66
N PRO A 90 -1.89 11.52 1.68
CA PRO A 90 -3.17 10.96 1.28
C PRO A 90 -2.98 9.59 0.65
N THR A 91 -3.95 8.70 0.84
CA THR A 91 -3.88 7.33 0.30
C THR A 91 -4.86 7.09 -0.84
N LEU A 92 -4.63 6.03 -1.60
CA LEU A 92 -5.56 5.54 -2.62
C LEU A 92 -6.91 5.14 -2.02
N LEU A 93 -6.95 4.73 -0.74
CA LEU A 93 -8.20 4.42 -0.04
C LEU A 93 -9.07 5.67 0.09
N GLU A 94 -8.52 6.74 0.65
CA GLU A 94 -9.23 8.01 0.81
C GLU A 94 -9.65 8.61 -0.53
N ARG A 95 -8.87 8.39 -1.59
CA ARG A 95 -9.24 8.81 -2.95
C ARG A 95 -10.40 7.98 -3.48
N TYR A 96 -10.35 6.66 -3.30
CA TYR A 96 -11.40 5.76 -3.76
C TYR A 96 -12.72 5.97 -3.01
N GLU A 97 -12.67 6.17 -1.70
CA GLU A 97 -13.85 6.46 -0.87
C GLU A 97 -14.55 7.76 -1.34
N ARG A 98 -13.78 8.83 -1.58
CA ARG A 98 -14.33 10.07 -2.16
C ARG A 98 -14.94 9.86 -3.54
N HIS A 99 -14.37 8.99 -4.36
CA HIS A 99 -14.98 8.65 -5.65
C HIS A 99 -16.32 7.93 -5.47
N LEU A 100 -16.40 6.96 -4.56
CA LEU A 100 -17.65 6.26 -4.27
C LEU A 100 -18.73 7.21 -3.74
N GLU A 101 -18.37 8.17 -2.89
CA GLU A 101 -19.29 9.22 -2.43
C GLU A 101 -19.81 10.07 -3.59
N GLN A 102 -18.92 10.49 -4.49
CA GLN A 102 -19.31 11.27 -5.68
C GLN A 102 -20.20 10.50 -6.66
N GLU A 103 -19.98 9.20 -6.84
CA GLU A 103 -20.85 8.39 -7.70
C GLU A 103 -22.22 8.18 -7.06
N LYS A 104 -22.29 7.93 -5.74
CA LYS A 104 -23.57 7.87 -5.01
C LYS A 104 -24.38 9.16 -5.15
N GLU A 105 -23.73 10.32 -4.99
CA GLU A 105 -24.38 11.61 -5.17
C GLU A 105 -24.91 11.86 -6.59
N LYS A 106 -24.33 11.20 -7.61
CA LYS A 106 -24.80 11.28 -9.00
C LYS A 106 -25.94 10.31 -9.26
N GLU A 107 -25.87 9.10 -8.71
CA GLU A 107 -26.94 8.10 -8.78
C GLU A 107 -28.22 8.63 -8.10
N GLU A 108 -28.09 9.28 -6.94
CA GLU A 108 -29.22 9.92 -6.26
C GLU A 108 -29.85 11.08 -7.05
N LYS A 109 -29.11 11.67 -8.01
CA LYS A 109 -29.58 12.78 -8.86
C LYS A 109 -30.10 12.33 -10.23
N ASN A 110 -29.69 11.14 -10.69
CA ASN A 110 -30.06 10.58 -11.99
C ASN A 110 -30.76 9.24 -11.78
N GLU A 111 -32.09 9.25 -11.62
CA GLU A 111 -32.91 8.05 -11.37
C GLU A 111 -32.92 7.01 -12.51
N GLU A 112 -32.27 7.26 -13.64
CA GLU A 112 -32.32 6.39 -14.82
C GLU A 112 -30.95 6.29 -15.49
N GLU A 113 -30.04 5.48 -14.97
CA GLU A 113 -29.10 4.73 -15.82
C GLU A 113 -28.51 3.56 -15.02
N GLY A 114 -28.70 2.35 -15.54
CA GLY A 114 -28.40 1.08 -14.88
C GLY A 114 -26.97 0.99 -14.34
N GLY A 115 -26.87 0.59 -13.07
CA GLY A 115 -25.61 0.45 -12.34
C GLY A 115 -24.61 -0.44 -13.06
N PHE A 116 -23.44 0.13 -13.35
CA PHE A 116 -22.28 -0.65 -13.75
C PHE A 116 -21.85 -1.54 -12.57
N PRO A 117 -21.46 -2.80 -12.78
CA PRO A 117 -20.70 -3.53 -11.77
C PRO A 117 -19.36 -2.81 -11.62
N ALA A 118 -19.24 -1.99 -10.58
CA ALA A 118 -18.05 -1.23 -10.29
C ALA A 118 -16.89 -2.20 -10.06
N TRP A 119 -16.01 -2.31 -11.06
CA TRP A 119 -14.71 -2.96 -10.90
C TRP A 119 -14.01 -2.29 -9.71
N VAL A 120 -13.75 -3.06 -8.65
CA VAL A 120 -13.04 -2.57 -7.46
C VAL A 120 -11.53 -2.70 -7.72
N PRO A 121 -10.80 -1.58 -7.90
CA PRO A 121 -9.37 -1.65 -8.13
C PRO A 121 -8.63 -2.12 -6.88
N ARG A 122 -7.49 -2.78 -7.11
CA ARG A 122 -6.48 -2.93 -6.06
C ARG A 122 -5.86 -1.57 -5.78
N LEU A 123 -5.86 -1.17 -4.51
CA LEU A 123 -5.31 0.12 -4.06
C LEU A 123 -3.84 -0.02 -3.69
N ASP A 124 -3.07 -0.64 -4.58
CA ASP A 124 -1.70 -1.08 -4.32
C ASP A 124 -0.63 -0.10 -4.82
N LEU A 125 0.63 -0.46 -4.59
CA LEU A 125 1.79 0.36 -4.96
C LEU A 125 1.92 0.53 -6.48
N GLY A 126 1.51 -0.48 -7.25
CA GLY A 126 1.50 -0.43 -8.70
C GLY A 126 0.58 0.67 -9.19
N LEU A 127 -0.66 0.69 -8.69
CA LEU A 127 -1.64 1.72 -9.05
C LEU A 127 -1.12 3.13 -8.71
N ALA A 128 -0.58 3.33 -7.52
CA ALA A 128 -0.05 4.63 -7.09
C ALA A 128 1.08 5.13 -8.00
N LEU A 129 2.03 4.26 -8.39
CA LEU A 129 3.10 4.61 -9.31
C LEU A 129 2.57 4.87 -10.74
N GLY A 130 1.60 4.08 -11.19
CA GLY A 130 0.98 4.23 -12.51
C GLY A 130 0.22 5.56 -12.66
N GLU A 131 -0.47 6.00 -11.62
CA GLU A 131 -1.16 7.29 -11.62
C GLU A 131 -0.19 8.46 -11.83
N VAL A 132 0.98 8.41 -11.17
CA VAL A 132 2.02 9.44 -11.30
C VAL A 132 2.64 9.43 -12.68
N GLN A 133 2.95 8.24 -13.24
CA GLN A 133 3.46 8.14 -14.61
C GLN A 133 2.48 8.77 -15.60
N ARG A 134 1.20 8.37 -15.55
CA ARG A 134 0.17 8.93 -16.44
C ARG A 134 0.01 10.44 -16.25
N ALA A 135 0.22 10.97 -15.04
CA ALA A 135 0.14 12.40 -14.79
C ALA A 135 1.33 13.15 -15.38
N GLN A 136 2.51 12.55 -15.36
CA GLN A 136 3.71 13.09 -16.00
C GLN A 136 3.63 13.00 -17.53
N GLU A 137 3.12 11.91 -18.07
CA GLU A 137 2.92 11.72 -19.52
C GLU A 137 1.92 12.74 -20.08
N ALA A 138 0.79 12.94 -19.41
CA ALA A 138 -0.20 13.96 -19.81
C ALA A 138 0.39 15.39 -19.86
N ARG A 139 1.31 15.72 -18.95
CA ARG A 139 2.04 17.01 -18.96
C ARG A 139 3.11 17.08 -20.05
N ARG A 140 3.64 15.94 -20.49
CA ARG A 140 4.69 15.87 -21.53
C ARG A 140 4.11 15.89 -22.93
N SER A 141 2.92 15.33 -23.16
CA SER A 141 2.24 15.37 -24.47
C SER A 141 1.94 16.80 -24.94
N GLU A 142 1.94 17.78 -24.03
CA GLU A 142 1.82 19.21 -24.34
C GLU A 142 3.14 19.84 -24.82
N ARG A 143 4.26 19.09 -24.83
CA ARG A 143 5.57 19.53 -25.32
C ARG A 143 6.08 18.58 -26.41
N PRO A 144 6.68 19.10 -27.49
CA PRO A 144 7.30 18.25 -28.50
C PRO A 144 8.48 17.51 -27.85
N SER A 145 8.37 16.19 -27.70
CA SER A 145 9.37 15.35 -27.04
C SER A 145 9.71 14.18 -27.94
N SER A 146 11.00 14.00 -28.21
CA SER A 146 11.57 12.81 -28.83
C SER A 146 11.23 11.56 -28.02
N GLU A 147 10.70 10.53 -28.68
CA GLU A 147 10.37 9.23 -28.10
C GLU A 147 11.63 8.59 -27.48
N SER A 148 11.60 8.34 -26.17
CA SER A 148 12.57 7.45 -25.55
C SER A 148 12.04 6.02 -25.60
N ALA A 149 12.64 5.15 -26.43
CA ALA A 149 12.29 3.74 -26.58
C ALA A 149 12.64 2.85 -25.35
N GLY A 150 12.66 3.42 -24.14
CA GLY A 150 13.05 2.74 -22.92
C GLY A 150 12.02 2.89 -21.80
N LEU A 151 12.09 1.97 -20.83
CA LEU A 151 11.22 1.99 -19.66
C LEU A 151 11.26 3.35 -18.97
N SER A 152 10.08 3.82 -18.56
CA SER A 152 9.93 5.03 -17.78
C SER A 152 10.69 4.90 -16.44
N PRO A 153 11.10 6.02 -15.80
CA PRO A 153 11.66 5.97 -14.45
C PRO A 153 10.75 5.27 -13.43
N MET A 154 9.42 5.34 -13.59
CA MET A 154 8.45 4.69 -12.70
C MET A 154 8.37 3.18 -12.96
N GLU A 155 8.39 2.77 -14.23
CA GLU A 155 8.44 1.36 -14.61
C GLU A 155 9.71 0.70 -14.11
N LYS A 156 10.87 1.37 -14.25
CA LYS A 156 12.14 0.87 -13.71
C LYS A 156 12.05 0.68 -12.20
N ARG A 157 11.50 1.65 -11.48
CA ARG A 157 11.32 1.59 -10.02
C ARG A 157 10.40 0.43 -9.62
N LEU A 158 9.28 0.25 -10.32
CA LEU A 158 8.38 -0.87 -10.10
C LEU A 158 9.07 -2.21 -10.38
N GLN A 159 9.81 -2.34 -11.48
CA GLN A 159 10.55 -3.57 -11.79
C GLN A 159 11.58 -3.91 -10.72
N HIS A 160 12.29 -2.92 -10.17
CA HIS A 160 13.20 -3.14 -9.04
C HIS A 160 12.46 -3.67 -7.80
N LEU A 161 11.30 -3.10 -7.47
CA LEU A 161 10.46 -3.56 -6.36
C LEU A 161 9.96 -5.01 -6.56
N CYS A 162 9.54 -5.37 -7.78
CA CYS A 162 9.15 -6.73 -8.13
C CYS A 162 10.32 -7.73 -8.01
N ARG A 163 11.55 -7.29 -8.35
CA ARG A 163 12.74 -8.15 -8.46
C ARG A 163 13.68 -8.17 -7.25
N CYS A 164 13.49 -7.30 -6.26
CA CYS A 164 14.31 -7.33 -5.04
C CYS A 164 13.93 -8.47 -4.07
N ASP A 165 14.88 -8.91 -3.26
CA ASP A 165 14.61 -9.76 -2.08
C ASP A 165 13.88 -8.96 -0.98
N ASP A 166 13.38 -9.64 0.05
CA ASP A 166 12.58 -8.99 1.11
C ASP A 166 13.40 -8.02 1.97
N GLU A 167 14.71 -8.25 2.11
CA GLU A 167 15.59 -7.37 2.86
C GLU A 167 15.77 -6.02 2.14
N ARG A 168 16.01 -6.05 0.83
CA ARG A 168 16.12 -4.86 -0.02
C ARG A 168 14.78 -4.20 -0.28
N LEU A 169 13.68 -4.96 -0.26
CA LEU A 169 12.33 -4.45 -0.50
C LEU A 169 11.99 -3.29 0.43
N ARG A 170 12.28 -3.39 1.73
CA ARG A 170 12.00 -2.32 2.70
C ARG A 170 12.64 -0.98 2.30
N ARG A 171 13.91 -1.02 1.88
CA ARG A 171 14.66 0.15 1.43
C ARG A 171 14.09 0.75 0.14
N TYR A 172 13.81 -0.11 -0.85
CA TYR A 172 13.24 0.35 -2.12
C TYR A 172 11.81 0.85 -1.97
N LEU A 173 11.02 0.24 -1.09
CA LEU A 173 9.66 0.64 -0.77
C LEU A 173 9.64 2.02 -0.13
N PHE A 174 10.49 2.26 0.87
CA PHE A 174 10.64 3.59 1.46
C PHE A 174 11.04 4.64 0.41
N SER A 175 11.98 4.32 -0.48
CA SER A 175 12.39 5.23 -1.57
C SER A 175 11.24 5.53 -2.53
N ALA A 176 10.43 4.53 -2.89
CA ALA A 176 9.28 4.70 -3.77
C ALA A 176 8.18 5.56 -3.13
N LEU A 177 7.83 5.29 -1.87
CA LEU A 177 6.84 6.09 -1.13
C LEU A 177 7.32 7.52 -0.89
N SER A 178 8.61 7.71 -0.59
CA SER A 178 9.21 9.05 -0.46
C SER A 178 9.08 9.84 -1.77
N TYR A 179 9.34 9.19 -2.91
CA TYR A 179 9.18 9.81 -4.22
C TYR A 179 7.73 10.21 -4.47
N LEU A 180 6.77 9.30 -4.26
CA LEU A 180 5.34 9.57 -4.42
C LEU A 180 4.89 10.75 -3.54
N ASN A 181 5.25 10.71 -2.26
CA ASN A 181 4.92 11.78 -1.32
C ASN A 181 5.52 13.13 -1.74
N SER A 182 6.80 13.14 -2.16
CA SER A 182 7.45 14.37 -2.65
C SER A 182 6.83 14.94 -3.93
N ALA A 183 6.22 14.07 -4.75
CA ALA A 183 5.51 14.46 -5.96
C ALA A 183 4.07 14.91 -5.69
N GLY A 184 3.62 14.96 -4.43
CA GLY A 184 2.24 15.25 -4.06
C GLY A 184 1.25 14.17 -4.52
N ALA A 185 1.73 12.95 -4.75
CA ALA A 185 0.91 11.83 -5.19
C ALA A 185 0.30 11.10 -3.99
N VAL A 186 -0.79 10.37 -4.26
CA VAL A 186 -1.38 9.46 -3.28
C VAL A 186 -0.51 8.22 -3.09
N LEU A 187 -0.47 7.73 -1.86
CA LEU A 187 0.21 6.50 -1.48
C LEU A 187 -0.72 5.29 -1.63
N PRO A 188 -0.19 4.05 -1.72
CA PRO A 188 -1.01 2.85 -1.62
C PRO A 188 -1.84 2.83 -0.33
N ALA A 189 -2.97 2.13 -0.36
CA ALA A 189 -3.72 1.84 0.85
C ALA A 189 -2.86 0.99 1.81
N TRP A 190 -2.72 1.43 3.05
CA TRP A 190 -1.82 0.80 4.02
C TRP A 190 -2.17 -0.66 4.32
N TRP A 191 -3.46 -0.98 4.40
CA TRP A 191 -3.93 -2.35 4.60
C TRP A 191 -3.55 -3.25 3.42
N GLN A 192 -3.65 -2.75 2.19
CA GLN A 192 -3.30 -3.49 0.98
C GLN A 192 -1.79 -3.71 0.91
N LEU A 193 -1.00 -2.71 1.32
CA LEU A 193 0.46 -2.84 1.41
C LEU A 193 0.87 -3.87 2.46
N ALA A 194 0.26 -3.87 3.65
CA ALA A 194 0.51 -4.89 4.67
C ALA A 194 0.18 -6.30 4.16
N ASP A 195 -0.94 -6.45 3.44
CA ASP A 195 -1.33 -7.71 2.82
C ASP A 195 -0.34 -8.18 1.76
N ASP A 196 0.07 -7.27 0.88
CA ASP A 196 1.04 -7.54 -0.18
C ASP A 196 2.39 -7.99 0.39
N LEU A 197 2.91 -7.28 1.41
CA LEU A 197 4.16 -7.65 2.07
C LEU A 197 4.08 -9.04 2.72
N ARG A 198 2.96 -9.34 3.38
CA ARG A 198 2.71 -10.63 4.02
C ARG A 198 2.65 -11.77 3.00
N PHE A 199 1.93 -11.57 1.89
CA PHE A 199 1.80 -12.59 0.86
C PHE A 199 3.07 -12.75 0.01
N ARG A 200 3.86 -11.70 -0.15
CA ARG A 200 5.05 -11.72 -1.01
C ARG A 200 6.08 -12.75 -0.57
N VAL A 201 6.22 -12.99 0.74
CA VAL A 201 7.11 -14.01 1.30
C VAL A 201 6.85 -15.39 0.68
N TYR A 202 5.59 -15.71 0.39
CA TYR A 202 5.18 -17.02 -0.16
C TYR A 202 4.85 -16.99 -1.65
N GLN A 203 4.35 -15.86 -2.14
CA GLN A 203 3.80 -15.71 -3.49
C GLN A 203 4.39 -14.47 -4.19
N ARG A 204 5.71 -14.32 -4.11
CA ARG A 204 6.44 -13.16 -4.63
C ARG A 204 6.07 -12.79 -6.07
N ASN A 205 6.05 -13.76 -6.97
CA ASN A 205 5.72 -13.53 -8.38
C ASN A 205 4.28 -13.07 -8.57
N LYS A 206 3.36 -13.52 -7.71
CA LYS A 206 1.95 -13.14 -7.78
C LYS A 206 1.72 -11.71 -7.32
N VAL A 207 2.35 -11.31 -6.20
CA VAL A 207 2.31 -9.90 -5.73
C VAL A 207 2.96 -8.98 -6.77
N ALA A 208 4.09 -9.39 -7.34
CA ALA A 208 4.74 -8.63 -8.41
C ALA A 208 3.84 -8.48 -9.64
N LEU A 209 3.15 -9.55 -10.06
CA LEU A 209 2.19 -9.52 -11.16
C LEU A 209 1.04 -8.56 -10.86
N TYR A 210 0.49 -8.57 -9.64
CA TYR A 210 -0.56 -7.64 -9.24
C TYR A 210 -0.10 -6.19 -9.34
N TRP A 211 1.06 -5.84 -8.77
CA TRP A 211 1.57 -4.48 -8.89
C TRP A 211 1.82 -4.08 -10.36
N GLN A 212 2.31 -5.00 -11.20
CA GLN A 212 2.51 -4.72 -12.63
C GLN A 212 1.20 -4.50 -13.38
N GLN A 213 0.17 -5.30 -13.08
CA GLN A 213 -1.16 -5.13 -13.65
C GLN A 213 -1.77 -3.79 -13.23
N SER A 214 -1.82 -3.54 -11.92
CA SER A 214 -2.37 -2.30 -11.34
C SER A 214 -1.67 -1.03 -11.85
N PHE A 215 -0.38 -1.12 -12.17
CA PHE A 215 0.37 -0.03 -12.77
C PHE A 215 -0.13 0.38 -14.15
N ILE A 216 -0.45 -0.60 -14.98
CA ILE A 216 -0.94 -0.38 -16.36
C ILE A 216 -2.38 0.15 -16.32
N PHE A 217 -3.20 -0.35 -15.39
CA PHE A 217 -4.61 0.04 -15.29
C PHE A 217 -4.78 1.50 -14.85
N ALA A 218 -5.62 2.21 -15.60
CA ALA A 218 -6.12 3.53 -15.21
C ALA A 218 -7.41 3.34 -14.39
N PRO A 219 -7.47 3.89 -13.16
CA PRO A 219 -8.68 3.78 -12.35
C PRO A 219 -9.79 4.70 -12.88
N PRO A 220 -11.06 4.39 -12.58
CA PRO A 220 -12.22 5.12 -13.12
C PRO A 220 -12.43 6.51 -12.49
N TRP A 221 -11.80 6.81 -11.35
CA TRP A 221 -11.98 8.10 -10.70
C TRP A 221 -11.28 9.23 -11.46
N ARG A 222 -11.99 10.35 -11.59
CA ARG A 222 -11.46 11.57 -12.22
C ARG A 222 -10.38 12.21 -11.35
N ARG A 223 -9.40 12.82 -12.01
CA ARG A 223 -8.29 13.56 -11.38
C ARG A 223 -8.72 14.91 -10.83
#